data_AF-A0A1H8IQV4-F1
#
_entry.id   AF-A0A1H8IQV4-F1
#
_cell.length_a   1.000
_cell.length_b   1.000
_cell.length_c   1.000
_cell.angle_alpha   90.00
_cell.angle_beta   90.00
_cell.angle_gamma   90.00
#
_symmetry.space_group_name_H-M   'P 1'
#
loop_
_entity.id
_entity.type
_entity.pdbx_description
1 polymer ?
#
loop_
_entity_poly.entity_id
_entity_poly.type
_entity_poly.pdbx_seq_one_letter_code
_entity_poly.pdbx_strand_id
1 'polypeptide(L)' 'MTTRSATEAMHIITNSGEVFNMLITQQQNNTWIATVIYEMNCALQHESIYQNDRDTAFQVAYDFIKNNIDRFAIIQPV' A
#
# COMPACT_ATOMS: atom_id res chain seq x y z
N MET A 1 16.61 -21.73 8.53
CA MET A 1 15.19 -21.34 8.58
C MET A 1 14.96 -20.36 7.45
N THR A 2 14.16 -20.73 6.44
CA THR A 2 13.69 -19.80 5.41
C THR A 2 12.58 -18.96 6.04
N THR A 3 12.90 -17.75 6.47
CA THR A 3 11.87 -16.77 6.83
C THR A 3 11.12 -16.44 5.55
N ARG A 4 9.92 -16.99 5.37
CA ARG A 4 9.00 -16.53 4.34
C ARG A 4 8.76 -15.05 4.60
N SER A 5 9.10 -14.19 3.64
CA SER A 5 8.62 -12.81 3.61
C SER A 5 7.10 -12.85 3.60
N ALA A 6 6.47 -12.29 4.63
CA ALA A 6 5.02 -12.14 4.65
C ALA A 6 4.65 -10.98 3.72
N THR A 7 3.78 -11.24 2.75
CA THR A 7 3.20 -10.21 1.88
C THR A 7 1.69 -10.26 2.03
N GLU A 8 1.11 -9.10 2.31
CA GLU A 8 -0.32 -8.89 2.40
C GLU A 8 -0.76 -7.99 1.25
N ALA A 9 -1.78 -8.42 0.50
CA ALA A 9 -2.38 -7.63 -0.55
C ALA A 9 -3.66 -6.96 -0.03
N MET A 10 -3.85 -5.71 -0.42
CA MET A 10 -5.03 -4.93 -0.10
C MET A 10 -5.55 -4.23 -1.36
N HIS A 11 -6.87 -4.15 -1.46
CA HIS A 11 -7.54 -3.29 -2.42
C HIS A 11 -7.66 -1.88 -1.86
N ILE A 12 -7.44 -0.90 -2.74
CA ILE A 12 -7.77 0.51 -2.52
C ILE A 12 -8.97 0.80 -3.44
N ILE A 13 -10.12 1.08 -2.84
CA ILE A 13 -11.36 1.35 -3.58
C ILE A 13 -11.62 2.84 -3.45
N THR A 14 -11.48 3.59 -4.54
CA THR A 14 -11.76 5.03 -4.55
C THR A 14 -13.27 5.28 -4.43
N ASN A 15 -13.64 6.51 -4.10
CA ASN A 15 -15.04 6.94 -4.06
C ASN A 15 -15.68 6.99 -5.46
N SER A 16 -14.87 7.08 -6.53
CA SER A 16 -15.35 6.91 -7.91
C SER A 16 -15.61 5.45 -8.31
N GLY A 17 -15.19 4.48 -7.48
CA GLY A 17 -15.33 3.05 -7.73
C GLY A 17 -14.15 2.42 -8.47
N GLU A 18 -13.07 3.17 -8.69
CA GLU A 18 -11.83 2.62 -9.24
C GLU A 18 -11.13 1.77 -8.17
N VAL A 19 -10.50 0.69 -8.61
CA VAL A 19 -9.82 -0.26 -7.72
C VAL A 19 -8.34 -0.32 -8.06
N PHE A 20 -7.53 -0.01 -7.06
CA PHE A 20 -6.08 -0.05 -7.09
C PHE A 20 -5.55 -1.07 -6.07
N ASN A 21 -4.24 -1.29 -6.06
CA ASN A 21 -3.63 -2.30 -5.20
C ASN A 21 -2.61 -1.67 -4.27
N MET A 22 -2.57 -2.18 -3.04
CA MET A 22 -1.49 -1.96 -2.10
C MET A 22 -0.92 -3.31 -1.66
N LEU A 23 0.40 -3.38 -1.51
CA LEU A 23 1.11 -4.53 -0.99
C LEU A 23 1.87 -4.12 0.26
N ILE A 24 1.79 -4.89 1.33
CA ILE A 24 2.61 -4.69 2.53
C ILE A 24 3.48 -5.92 2.69
N THR A 25 4.80 -5.74 2.60
CA THR A 25 5.77 -6.85 2.58
C THR A 25 6.82 -6.68 3.66
N GLN A 26 7.01 -7.73 4.47
CA GLN A 26 8.14 -7.84 5.38
C GLN A 26 9.41 -8.23 4.61
N GLN A 27 10.44 -7.40 4.74
CA GLN A 27 11.77 -7.65 4.18
C GLN A 27 12.64 -8.45 5.14
N GLN A 28 13.71 -9.06 4.62
CA GLN A 28 14.62 -9.92 5.40
C GLN A 28 15.41 -9.17 6.49
N ASN A 29 15.49 -7.84 6.41
CA ASN A 29 16.22 -6.96 7.33
C ASN A 29 15.33 -6.35 8.44
N ASN A 30 14.18 -6.97 8.73
CA ASN A 30 13.15 -6.45 9.64
C ASN A 30 12.52 -5.10 9.22
N THR A 31 12.72 -4.66 7.98
CA THR A 31 11.99 -3.52 7.41
C THR A 31 10.67 -3.99 6.79
N TRP A 32 9.67 -3.13 6.79
CA TRP A 32 8.40 -3.29 6.10
C TRP A 32 8.32 -2.31 4.94
N ILE A 33 7.83 -2.78 3.79
CA ILE A 33 7.57 -1.95 2.61
C ILE A 33 6.09 -1.99 2.33
N ALA A 34 5.46 -0.81 2.29
CA ALA A 34 4.13 -0.63 1.72
C ALA A 34 4.26 -0.06 0.31
N THR A 35 3.84 -0.82 -0.70
CA THR A 35 3.85 -0.42 -2.11
C THR A 35 2.42 -0.13 -2.55
N VAL A 36 2.13 1.12 -2.89
CA VAL A 36 0.84 1.58 -3.42
C VAL A 36 0.97 1.66 -4.94
N ILE A 37 0.09 0.99 -5.68
CA ILE A 37 0.07 0.95 -7.15
C ILE A 37 -1.25 1.55 -7.61
N TYR A 38 -1.22 2.67 -8.33
CA TYR A 38 -2.39 3.45 -8.71
C TYR A 38 -2.27 4.05 -10.10
N GLU A 39 -3.37 4.46 -10.70
CA GLU A 39 -3.38 5.17 -11.98
C GLU A 39 -3.70 6.65 -11.74
N MET A 40 -2.93 7.54 -12.36
CA MET A 40 -3.20 8.97 -12.35
C MET A 40 -2.82 9.56 -13.70
N ASN A 41 -3.74 10.32 -14.31
CA ASN A 41 -3.59 10.91 -15.65
C ASN A 41 -3.25 9.87 -16.74
N CYS A 42 -3.96 8.73 -16.75
CA CYS A 42 -3.76 7.62 -17.69
C CYS A 42 -2.35 6.99 -17.65
N ALA A 43 -1.66 7.11 -16.52
CA ALA A 43 -0.35 6.51 -16.31
C ALA A 43 -0.34 5.70 -15.00
N LEU A 44 0.17 4.48 -15.09
CA LEU A 44 0.40 3.63 -13.92
C LEU A 44 1.58 4.18 -13.11
N GLN A 45 1.35 4.44 -11.84
CA GLN A 45 2.32 4.94 -10.89
C GLN A 45 2.44 4.00 -9.70
N HIS A 46 3.54 4.13 -8.96
CA HIS A 46 3.70 3.45 -7.69
C HIS A 46 4.45 4.31 -6.69
N GLU A 47 4.13 4.15 -5.42
CA GLU A 47 4.83 4.75 -4.29
C GLU A 47 5.27 3.62 -3.34
N SER A 48 6.53 3.66 -2.88
CA SER A 48 7.09 2.67 -1.97
C SER A 48 7.53 3.30 -0.67
N ILE A 49 6.91 2.89 0.42
CA ILE A 49 7.09 3.46 1.76
C ILE A 49 7.81 2.43 2.63
N TYR A 50 8.97 2.82 3.17
CA TYR A 50 9.83 1.95 3.98
C TYR A 50 9.72 2.35 5.45
N GLN A 51 9.38 1.40 6.31
CA GLN A 51 9.29 1.60 7.76
C GLN A 51 9.85 0.40 8.53
N ASN A 52 10.15 0.59 9.80
CA ASN A 52 10.66 -0.50 10.66
C ASN A 52 9.54 -1.33 11.30
N ASP A 53 8.29 -0.95 11.07
CA ASP A 53 7.10 -1.54 11.67
C ASP A 53 5.98 -1.64 10.63
N ARG A 54 5.19 -2.71 10.70
CA ARG A 54 4.10 -2.99 9.74
C ARG A 54 3.02 -1.93 9.81
N ASP A 55 2.57 -1.60 11.02
CA ASP A 55 1.43 -0.71 11.21
C ASP A 55 1.80 0.73 10.86
N THR A 56 3.05 1.11 11.11
CA THR A 56 3.61 2.38 10.65
C THR A 56 3.68 2.43 9.12
N ALA A 57 4.15 1.36 8.45
CA ALA A 57 4.17 1.28 6.98
C ALA A 57 2.76 1.43 6.40
N PHE A 58 1.79 0.71 6.99
CA PHE A 58 0.38 0.79 6.61
C PHE A 58 -0.18 2.19 6.80
N GLN A 59 0.03 2.80 7.97
CA GLN A 59 -0.54 4.12 8.28
C GLN A 59 0.00 5.20 7.35
N VAL A 60 1.30 5.19 7.05
CA VAL A 60 1.89 6.16 6.12
C VAL A 60 1.38 5.94 4.70
N ALA A 61 1.19 4.68 4.26
CA ALA A 61 0.56 4.38 2.97
C ALA A 61 -0.91 4.80 2.93
N TYR A 62 -1.64 4.58 4.01
CA TYR A 62 -3.02 5.05 4.18
C TYR A 62 -3.09 6.58 4.02
N ASP A 63 -2.23 7.32 4.71
CA ASP A 63 -2.18 8.78 4.63
C ASP A 63 -1.76 9.25 3.23
N PHE A 64 -0.81 8.57 2.58
CA PHE A 64 -0.45 8.84 1.18
C PHE A 64 -1.66 8.68 0.24
N ILE A 65 -2.39 7.57 0.34
CA ILE A 65 -3.58 7.30 -0.48
C ILE A 65 -4.62 8.40 -0.28
N LYS A 66 -4.87 8.77 0.97
CA LYS A 66 -5.87 9.80 1.33
C LYS A 66 -5.52 11.19 0.83
N ASN A 67 -4.24 11.53 0.78
CA ASN A 67 -3.77 12.85 0.39
C ASN A 67 -3.53 12.99 -1.13
N ASN A 68 -3.18 11.90 -1.82
CA ASN A 68 -2.71 11.96 -3.21
C ASN A 68 -3.61 11.23 -4.21
N ILE A 69 -4.37 10.24 -3.77
CA ILE A 69 -5.24 9.43 -4.64
C ILE A 69 -6.70 9.81 -4.41
N ASP A 70 -7.23 9.51 -3.23
CA ASP A 70 -8.61 9.82 -2.87
C ASP A 70 -8.80 9.83 -1.33
N ARG A 71 -9.25 10.98 -0.81
CA ARG A 71 -9.56 11.21 0.61
C ARG A 71 -10.61 10.26 1.17
N PHE A 72 -11.48 9.72 0.34
CA PHE A 72 -12.57 8.83 0.74
C PHE A 72 -12.30 7.36 0.37
N ALA A 73 -11.10 7.04 -0.14
CA ALA A 73 -10.76 5.66 -0.49
C ALA A 73 -10.91 4.69 0.69
N ILE A 74 -11.44 3.50 0.44
CA ILE A 74 -11.52 2.40 1.40
C ILE A 74 -10.36 1.44 1.12
N ILE A 75 -9.66 1.01 2.17
CA ILE A 75 -8.55 0.05 2.06
C ILE A 75 -8.95 -1.22 2.80
N GLN A 76 -8.91 -2.36 2.11
CA GLN A 76 -9.31 -3.65 2.68
C GLN A 76 -8.47 -4.80 2.13
N PRO A 77 -8.30 -5.91 2.88
CA PRO A 77 -7.64 -7.11 2.36
C PRO A 77 -8.30 -7.65 1.09
N VAL A 78 -7.50 -8.25 0.21
CA VAL A 78 -7.96 -9.00 -0.98
C VAL A 78 -8.61 -10.32 -0.57
#